data_AF-A0A959IA68-F1
#
_entry.id   AF-A0A959IA68-F1
#
_cell.length_a   1.000
_cell.length_b   1.000
_cell.length_c   1.000
_cell.angle_alpha   90.00
_cell.angle_beta   90.00
_cell.angle_gamma   90.00
#
_symmetry.space_group_name_H-M   'P 1'
#
loop_
_entity.id
_entity.type
_entity.pdbx_description
1 polymer ?
#
loop_
_entity_poly.entity_id
_entity_poly.type
_entity_poly.pdbx_seq_one_letter_code
_entity_poly.pdbx_strand_id
1 'polypeptide(L)'
;YHLYSFARAGTALSLSPMGLSGLGYNGHVFWDTELWMYPPLLVLQPEIARSLLEYRYERLDAARQNAFAHGYRGAMYPWESAEEGSEDTPVWALTGPFQHHITADVGWACWKYYQVTADRQWLAERGYPILREVADFWASRVERNGPGRYDIKNVIGANEYQENIDNNAFTNGMARTVLRYAAQAARELGLEPDPDWEQVADNIPILQFADGTTRENATYEGETIKQADVNLLAYPLDLISGEVAIRRDLEYYGARMDPRGPAMGFSVLATLYARLQEPEKAYELFLQSYRPNEVPPFGVLAETANGTNPYFATGAGGMLQAVIFGFAGLEVTDQGIVQLPARLPAGWKSLRLTGVGSKEASFQRKE
;
A
#
# COMPACT_ATOMS: atom_id res chain seq x y z
N TYR A 1 -13.77 -13.80 -3.07
CA TYR A 1 -14.68 -13.91 -4.23
C TYR A 1 -14.55 -12.70 -5.14
N HIS A 2 -15.07 -11.53 -4.77
CA HIS A 2 -15.11 -10.34 -5.65
C HIS A 2 -13.76 -9.95 -6.26
N LEU A 3 -12.66 -9.92 -5.49
CA LEU A 3 -11.33 -9.65 -6.04
C LEU A 3 -10.94 -10.60 -7.19
N TYR A 4 -11.31 -11.89 -7.10
CA TYR A 4 -11.06 -12.86 -8.18
C TYR A 4 -12.06 -12.73 -9.33
N SER A 5 -13.25 -12.20 -9.08
CA SER A 5 -14.25 -11.95 -10.11
C SER A 5 -13.95 -10.69 -10.92
N PHE A 6 -13.22 -9.73 -10.34
CA PHE A 6 -12.88 -8.45 -10.98
C PHE A 6 -11.52 -8.45 -11.67
N ALA A 7 -10.66 -9.43 -11.38
CA ALA A 7 -9.34 -9.55 -12.01
C ALA A 7 -9.16 -10.94 -12.63
N ARG A 8 -8.33 -11.02 -13.69
CA ARG A 8 -8.04 -12.26 -14.38
C ARG A 8 -6.56 -12.32 -14.76
N ALA A 9 -5.96 -13.51 -14.63
CA ALA A 9 -4.59 -13.76 -15.07
C ALA A 9 -4.47 -13.62 -16.60
N GLY A 10 -3.34 -13.06 -17.05
CA GLY A 10 -2.98 -12.97 -18.48
C GLY A 10 -3.74 -11.91 -19.27
N THR A 11 -4.39 -10.94 -18.63
CA THR A 11 -5.14 -9.87 -19.32
C THR A 11 -4.38 -8.55 -19.42
N ALA A 12 -3.34 -8.35 -18.59
CA ALA A 12 -2.70 -7.05 -18.38
C ALA A 12 -3.70 -5.91 -18.03
N LEU A 13 -4.81 -6.27 -17.39
CA LEU A 13 -5.77 -5.33 -16.81
C LEU A 13 -5.62 -5.33 -15.29
N SER A 14 -5.91 -4.18 -14.68
CA SER A 14 -5.81 -3.99 -13.23
C SER A 14 -7.17 -3.81 -12.54
N LEU A 15 -7.17 -3.57 -11.24
CA LEU A 15 -8.37 -3.41 -10.41
C LEU A 15 -8.75 -1.94 -10.23
N SER A 16 -10.06 -1.71 -10.16
CA SER A 16 -10.64 -0.45 -9.70
C SER A 16 -11.13 -0.60 -8.26
N PRO A 17 -11.20 0.48 -7.46
CA PRO A 17 -11.77 0.45 -6.11
C PRO A 17 -13.19 -0.15 -6.06
N MET A 18 -14.00 0.03 -7.11
CA MET A 18 -15.34 -0.57 -7.22
C MET A 18 -15.38 -1.84 -8.07
N GLY A 19 -14.22 -2.30 -8.55
CA GLY A 19 -14.09 -3.41 -9.50
C GLY A 19 -15.01 -3.22 -10.71
N LEU A 20 -15.81 -4.25 -11.00
CA LEU A 20 -16.80 -4.23 -12.09
C LEU A 20 -18.24 -4.15 -11.55
N SER A 21 -18.42 -3.67 -10.32
CA SER A 21 -19.73 -3.67 -9.64
C SER A 21 -20.61 -2.45 -9.95
N GLY A 22 -20.04 -1.40 -10.55
CA GLY A 22 -20.75 -0.18 -10.90
C GLY A 22 -19.85 0.86 -11.54
N LEU A 23 -20.36 2.08 -11.69
CA LEU A 23 -19.67 3.20 -12.35
C LEU A 23 -18.81 4.06 -11.41
N GLY A 24 -18.78 3.76 -10.11
CA GLY A 24 -17.96 4.52 -9.16
C GLY A 24 -16.47 4.42 -9.53
N TYR A 25 -15.77 5.55 -9.50
CA TYR A 25 -14.37 5.68 -9.93
C TYR A 25 -14.11 5.25 -11.39
N ASN A 26 -15.15 5.25 -12.26
CA ASN A 26 -15.09 4.98 -13.70
C ASN A 26 -14.42 3.65 -14.12
N GLY A 27 -14.24 2.70 -13.19
CA GLY A 27 -13.44 1.50 -13.46
C GLY A 27 -11.94 1.78 -13.60
N HIS A 28 -11.48 2.98 -13.24
CA HIS A 28 -10.08 3.39 -13.28
C HIS A 28 -9.28 2.79 -12.12
N VAL A 29 -7.97 2.78 -12.30
CA VAL A 29 -7.00 2.10 -11.44
C VAL A 29 -6.28 3.12 -10.58
N PHE A 30 -6.32 2.91 -9.26
CA PHE A 30 -5.73 3.76 -8.23
C PHE A 30 -4.66 2.98 -7.45
N TRP A 31 -3.94 3.65 -6.56
CA TRP A 31 -3.02 3.04 -5.58
C TRP A 31 -3.70 2.00 -4.70
N ASP A 32 -5.03 2.06 -4.61
CA ASP A 32 -5.87 1.05 -3.99
C ASP A 32 -5.55 -0.37 -4.42
N THR A 33 -5.21 -0.52 -5.70
CA THR A 33 -4.79 -1.79 -6.25
C THR A 33 -3.58 -2.30 -5.49
N GLU A 34 -2.46 -1.62 -5.57
CA GLU A 34 -1.17 -2.12 -5.10
C GLU A 34 -1.06 -2.21 -3.58
N LEU A 35 -1.74 -1.32 -2.84
CA LEU A 35 -1.63 -1.32 -1.38
C LEU A 35 -2.72 -2.15 -0.68
N TRP A 36 -3.98 -2.08 -1.15
CA TRP A 36 -5.11 -2.65 -0.42
C TRP A 36 -5.56 -4.01 -0.98
N MET A 37 -5.71 -4.11 -2.30
CA MET A 37 -6.26 -5.31 -2.96
C MET A 37 -5.19 -6.33 -3.36
N TYR A 38 -3.99 -5.85 -3.70
CA TYR A 38 -2.89 -6.65 -4.23
C TYR A 38 -2.30 -7.64 -3.22
N PRO A 39 -2.05 -7.31 -1.93
CA PRO A 39 -1.36 -8.24 -1.04
C PRO A 39 -2.11 -9.57 -0.84
N PRO A 40 -3.45 -9.59 -0.60
CA PRO A 40 -4.21 -10.84 -0.58
C PRO A 40 -4.18 -11.60 -1.91
N LEU A 41 -4.24 -10.90 -3.05
CA LEU A 41 -4.15 -11.53 -4.37
C LEU A 41 -2.79 -12.14 -4.62
N LEU A 42 -1.71 -11.45 -4.27
CA LEU A 42 -0.35 -11.93 -4.46
C LEU A 42 -0.13 -13.25 -3.73
N VAL A 43 -0.53 -13.34 -2.46
CA VAL A 43 -0.26 -14.52 -1.65
C VAL A 43 -1.20 -15.69 -1.95
N LEU A 44 -2.37 -15.45 -2.55
CA LEU A 44 -3.35 -16.51 -2.84
C LEU A 44 -3.49 -16.85 -4.32
N GLN A 45 -3.17 -15.93 -5.22
CA GLN A 45 -3.29 -16.04 -6.68
C GLN A 45 -2.16 -15.24 -7.40
N PRO A 46 -0.88 -15.68 -7.31
CA PRO A 46 0.25 -14.97 -7.92
C PRO A 46 0.06 -14.67 -9.41
N GLU A 47 -0.58 -15.56 -10.17
CA GLU A 47 -0.84 -15.37 -11.61
C GLU A 47 -1.81 -14.21 -11.90
N ILE A 48 -2.81 -13.99 -11.04
CA ILE A 48 -3.70 -12.83 -11.15
C ILE A 48 -2.92 -11.57 -10.76
N ALA A 49 -2.15 -11.63 -9.67
CA ALA A 49 -1.32 -10.51 -9.21
C ALA A 49 -0.30 -10.06 -10.28
N ARG A 50 0.29 -11.01 -11.02
CA ARG A 50 1.16 -10.70 -12.17
C ARG A 50 0.44 -9.81 -13.18
N SER A 51 -0.80 -10.15 -13.55
CA SER A 51 -1.59 -9.39 -14.54
C SER A 51 -1.78 -7.92 -14.13
N LEU A 52 -1.98 -7.65 -12.83
CA LEU A 52 -2.11 -6.29 -12.32
C LEU A 52 -0.82 -5.47 -12.49
N LEU A 53 0.35 -6.11 -12.39
CA LEU A 53 1.64 -5.45 -12.63
C LEU A 53 1.98 -5.35 -14.13
N GLU A 54 1.55 -6.29 -14.97
CA GLU A 54 1.68 -6.15 -16.43
C GLU A 54 0.89 -4.92 -16.92
N TYR A 55 -0.27 -4.61 -16.34
CA TYR A 55 -1.00 -3.37 -16.62
C TYR A 55 -0.11 -2.13 -16.42
N ARG A 56 0.60 -2.05 -15.28
CA ARG A 56 1.52 -0.95 -14.96
C ARG A 56 2.71 -0.93 -15.91
N TYR A 57 3.29 -2.09 -16.21
CA TYR A 57 4.40 -2.22 -17.16
C TYR A 57 4.06 -1.70 -18.55
N GLU A 58 2.91 -2.10 -19.10
CA GLU A 58 2.45 -1.68 -20.43
C GLU A 58 2.18 -0.18 -20.52
N ARG A 59 2.00 0.50 -19.39
CA ARG A 59 1.72 1.93 -19.27
C ARG A 59 2.90 2.73 -18.72
N LEU A 60 4.07 2.11 -18.59
CA LEU A 60 5.28 2.73 -18.07
C LEU A 60 5.68 3.98 -18.89
N ASP A 61 5.49 3.95 -20.21
CA ASP A 61 5.81 5.09 -21.07
C ASP A 61 4.89 6.29 -20.84
N ALA A 62 3.61 6.07 -20.53
CA ALA A 62 2.70 7.15 -20.14
C ALA A 62 3.11 7.77 -18.80
N ALA A 63 3.51 6.94 -17.82
CA ALA A 63 4.04 7.41 -16.55
C ALA A 63 5.36 8.21 -16.70
N ARG A 64 6.23 7.83 -17.64
CA ARG A 64 7.45 8.60 -17.99
C ARG A 64 7.11 9.97 -18.58
N GLN A 65 6.14 10.02 -19.49
CA GLN A 65 5.67 11.28 -20.07
C GLN A 65 5.07 12.20 -19.00
N ASN A 66 4.32 11.64 -18.05
CA ASN A 66 3.76 12.38 -16.93
C ASN A 66 4.86 12.97 -16.03
N ALA A 67 5.89 12.19 -15.69
CA ALA A 67 7.04 12.68 -14.93
C ALA A 67 7.74 13.83 -15.66
N PHE A 68 8.01 13.66 -16.95
CA PHE A 68 8.64 14.67 -17.79
C PHE A 68 7.83 15.97 -17.85
N ALA A 69 6.50 15.88 -18.00
CA ALA A 69 5.60 17.04 -18.02
C ALA A 69 5.64 17.85 -16.71
N HIS A 70 5.93 17.19 -15.59
CA HIS A 70 6.09 17.82 -14.27
C HIS A 70 7.55 18.20 -13.94
N GLY A 71 8.49 18.01 -14.87
CA GLY A 71 9.90 18.35 -14.67
C GLY A 71 10.69 17.31 -13.87
N TYR A 72 10.16 16.11 -13.69
CA TYR A 72 10.82 14.99 -13.02
C TYR A 72 11.44 14.02 -14.03
N ARG A 73 12.36 13.17 -13.54
CA ARG A 73 12.87 12.00 -14.28
C ARG A 73 12.06 10.76 -13.92
N GLY A 74 12.36 9.63 -14.56
CA GLY A 74 11.75 8.34 -14.22
C GLY A 74 10.27 8.26 -14.60
N ALA A 75 9.50 7.52 -13.80
CA ALA A 75 8.07 7.31 -14.01
C ALA A 75 7.25 7.90 -12.86
N MET A 76 6.23 8.70 -13.19
CA MET A 76 5.23 9.24 -12.28
C MET A 76 3.89 8.63 -12.68
N TYR A 77 3.50 7.55 -12.02
CA TYR A 77 2.20 6.92 -12.28
C TYR A 77 1.06 7.87 -11.87
N PRO A 78 0.00 7.95 -12.67
CA PRO A 78 -1.13 8.83 -12.39
C PRO A 78 -1.93 8.33 -11.19
N TRP A 79 -2.53 9.26 -10.44
CA TRP A 79 -3.41 8.94 -9.31
C TRP A 79 -4.63 8.13 -9.76
N GLU A 80 -5.25 8.55 -10.86
CA GLU A 80 -6.37 7.89 -11.51
C GLU A 80 -5.95 7.49 -12.92
N SER A 81 -5.78 6.18 -13.14
CA SER A 81 -5.25 5.61 -14.39
C SER A 81 -6.35 4.91 -15.18
N ALA A 82 -6.59 5.34 -16.42
CA ALA A 82 -7.52 4.67 -17.34
C ALA A 82 -6.81 3.68 -18.30
N GLU A 83 -7.41 3.41 -19.47
CA GLU A 83 -6.91 2.43 -20.44
C GLU A 83 -5.51 2.76 -20.97
N GLU A 84 -5.22 4.03 -21.26
CA GLU A 84 -3.96 4.49 -21.85
C GLU A 84 -2.86 4.77 -20.81
N GLY A 85 -3.20 4.84 -19.53
CA GLY A 85 -2.27 5.15 -18.44
C GLY A 85 -1.92 6.64 -18.29
N SER A 86 -2.67 7.53 -18.94
CA SER A 86 -2.66 8.97 -18.69
C SER A 86 -3.19 9.32 -17.30
N GLU A 87 -2.89 10.54 -16.85
CA GLU A 87 -3.56 11.12 -15.68
C GLU A 87 -4.98 11.53 -16.05
N ASP A 88 -5.95 10.75 -15.57
CA ASP A 88 -7.38 10.95 -15.79
C ASP A 88 -8.09 11.53 -14.55
N THR A 89 -7.33 11.89 -13.52
CA THR A 89 -7.88 12.57 -12.33
C THR A 89 -8.58 13.87 -12.74
N PRO A 90 -9.83 14.11 -12.31
CA PRO A 90 -10.51 15.36 -12.59
C PRO A 90 -9.70 16.58 -12.14
N VAL A 91 -9.60 17.60 -12.98
CA VAL A 91 -8.74 18.79 -12.77
C VAL A 91 -8.99 19.58 -11.47
N TRP A 92 -10.12 19.35 -10.80
CA TRP A 92 -10.44 19.97 -9.51
C TRP A 92 -9.89 19.19 -8.31
N ALA A 93 -9.47 17.93 -8.49
CA ALA A 93 -8.88 17.10 -7.45
C ALA A 93 -7.36 17.25 -7.48
N LEU A 94 -6.81 17.78 -6.39
CA LEU A 94 -5.37 18.01 -6.25
C LEU A 94 -4.56 16.70 -6.07
N THR A 95 -5.24 15.57 -5.87
CA THR A 95 -4.61 14.26 -5.73
C THR A 95 -3.84 13.85 -6.99
N GLY A 96 -4.35 14.14 -8.18
CA GLY A 96 -3.65 13.90 -9.46
C GLY A 96 -2.24 14.51 -9.50
N PRO A 97 -2.11 15.84 -9.35
CA PRO A 97 -0.79 16.49 -9.40
C PRO A 97 0.08 16.35 -8.15
N PHE A 98 -0.45 15.90 -6.98
CA PHE A 98 0.31 15.97 -5.72
C PHE A 98 0.35 14.68 -4.89
N GLN A 99 -0.49 13.68 -5.15
CA GLN A 99 -0.52 12.42 -4.40
C GLN A 99 0.41 11.37 -5.02
N HIS A 100 1.71 11.69 -5.03
CA HIS A 100 2.72 10.92 -5.75
C HIS A 100 3.08 9.56 -5.15
N HIS A 101 2.65 9.25 -3.92
CA HIS A 101 3.02 7.98 -3.28
C HIS A 101 2.57 6.75 -4.09
N ILE A 102 1.52 6.85 -4.91
CA ILE A 102 1.11 5.81 -5.86
C ILE A 102 2.26 5.28 -6.72
N THR A 103 3.17 6.16 -7.13
CA THR A 103 4.34 5.79 -7.91
C THR A 103 5.24 4.84 -7.13
N ALA A 104 5.41 5.10 -5.83
CA ALA A 104 6.16 4.26 -4.92
C ALA A 104 5.40 2.97 -4.57
N ASP A 105 4.07 3.03 -4.43
CA ASP A 105 3.19 1.88 -4.17
C ASP A 105 3.31 0.83 -5.30
N VAL A 106 3.37 1.27 -6.55
CA VAL A 106 3.59 0.40 -7.72
C VAL A 106 4.95 -0.30 -7.66
N GLY A 107 6.01 0.43 -7.36
CA GLY A 107 7.34 -0.18 -7.20
C GLY A 107 7.41 -1.12 -6.00
N TRP A 108 6.76 -0.79 -4.88
CA TRP A 108 6.63 -1.65 -3.72
C TRP A 108 5.97 -2.98 -4.07
N ALA A 109 4.85 -2.96 -4.81
CA ALA A 109 4.16 -4.17 -5.25
C ALA A 109 5.02 -5.02 -6.19
N CYS A 110 5.83 -4.40 -7.06
CA CYS A 110 6.76 -5.13 -7.93
C CYS A 110 7.80 -5.94 -7.14
N TRP A 111 8.38 -5.34 -6.10
CA TRP A 111 9.32 -6.07 -5.25
C TRP A 111 8.64 -7.16 -4.44
N LYS A 112 7.43 -6.91 -3.90
CA LYS A 112 6.66 -7.92 -3.18
C LYS A 112 6.32 -9.13 -4.07
N TYR A 113 6.01 -8.90 -5.35
CA TYR A 113 5.82 -9.99 -6.31
C TYR A 113 7.07 -10.86 -6.43
N TYR A 114 8.25 -10.24 -6.57
CA TYR A 114 9.50 -10.97 -6.62
C TYR A 114 9.76 -11.76 -5.33
N GLN A 115 9.55 -11.16 -4.15
CA GLN A 115 9.72 -11.83 -2.87
C GLN A 115 8.84 -13.09 -2.73
N VAL A 116 7.63 -13.10 -3.29
CA VAL A 116 6.72 -14.26 -3.24
C VAL A 116 7.04 -15.32 -4.29
N THR A 117 7.42 -14.90 -5.50
CA THR A 117 7.55 -15.81 -6.66
C THR A 117 8.97 -16.29 -6.92
N ALA A 118 9.97 -15.51 -6.50
CA ALA A 118 11.37 -15.63 -6.90
C ALA A 118 11.56 -15.71 -8.43
N ASP A 119 10.63 -15.16 -9.22
CA ASP A 119 10.71 -15.15 -10.69
C ASP A 119 11.72 -14.09 -11.15
N ARG A 120 12.99 -14.51 -11.26
CA ARG A 120 14.09 -13.65 -11.69
C ARG A 120 13.97 -13.21 -13.15
N GLN A 121 13.33 -14.02 -14.00
CA GLN A 121 13.10 -13.63 -15.39
C GLN A 121 12.08 -12.49 -15.45
N TRP A 122 10.96 -12.63 -14.76
CA TRP A 122 9.97 -11.57 -14.64
C TRP A 122 10.57 -10.31 -14.01
N LEU A 123 11.41 -10.46 -12.98
CA LEU A 123 12.10 -9.31 -12.38
C LEU A 123 12.95 -8.58 -13.43
N ALA A 124 13.73 -9.30 -14.23
CA ALA A 124 14.57 -8.68 -15.26
C ALA A 124 13.76 -7.99 -16.37
N GLU A 125 12.68 -8.63 -16.83
CA GLU A 125 11.93 -8.20 -18.01
C GLU A 125 10.80 -7.20 -17.71
N ARG A 126 10.27 -7.20 -16.49
CA ARG A 126 9.08 -6.43 -16.08
C ARG A 126 9.30 -5.63 -14.80
N GLY A 127 9.64 -6.31 -13.71
CA GLY A 127 9.69 -5.69 -12.37
C GLY A 127 10.78 -4.62 -12.23
N TYR A 128 12.02 -4.92 -12.63
CA TYR A 128 13.16 -4.02 -12.52
C TYR A 128 13.04 -2.78 -13.42
N PRO A 129 12.59 -2.87 -14.69
CA PRO A 129 12.26 -1.68 -15.47
C PRO A 129 11.31 -0.70 -14.76
N ILE A 130 10.29 -1.19 -14.06
CA ILE A 130 9.38 -0.34 -13.27
C ILE A 130 10.10 0.24 -12.05
N LEU A 131 10.73 -0.62 -11.23
CA LEU A 131 11.43 -0.23 -10.01
C LEU A 131 12.50 0.84 -10.26
N ARG A 132 13.27 0.70 -11.33
CA ARG A 132 14.30 1.67 -11.72
C ARG A 132 13.71 3.04 -12.02
N GLU A 133 12.67 3.10 -12.85
CA GLU A 133 12.05 4.38 -13.23
C GLU A 133 11.31 5.04 -12.04
N VAL A 134 10.70 4.24 -11.17
CA VAL A 134 10.12 4.73 -9.92
C VAL A 134 11.19 5.30 -8.98
N ALA A 135 12.35 4.64 -8.87
CA ALA A 135 13.47 5.13 -8.07
C ALA A 135 14.05 6.43 -8.66
N ASP A 136 14.21 6.51 -9.98
CA ASP A 136 14.69 7.70 -10.67
C ASP A 136 13.73 8.89 -10.51
N PHE A 137 12.42 8.63 -10.47
CA PHE A 137 11.43 9.63 -10.10
C PHE A 137 11.70 10.19 -8.71
N TRP A 138 11.76 9.35 -7.67
CA TRP A 138 11.98 9.83 -6.30
C TRP A 138 13.32 10.52 -6.10
N ALA A 139 14.38 10.04 -6.74
CA ALA A 139 15.70 10.67 -6.72
C ALA A 139 15.70 12.07 -7.37
N SER A 140 14.82 12.31 -8.34
CA SER A 140 14.60 13.63 -8.97
C SER A 140 13.56 14.50 -8.26
N ARG A 141 12.61 13.89 -7.55
CA ARG A 141 11.48 14.55 -6.88
C ARG A 141 11.88 15.19 -5.54
N VAL A 142 12.91 14.65 -4.90
CA VAL A 142 13.40 15.13 -3.61
C VAL A 142 14.13 16.48 -3.77
N GLU A 143 13.83 17.42 -2.87
CA GLU A 143 14.55 18.67 -2.76
C GLU A 143 15.80 18.50 -1.89
N ARG A 144 16.97 18.90 -2.40
CA ARG A 144 18.24 18.79 -1.69
C ARG A 144 18.62 20.14 -1.08
N ASN A 145 18.17 20.39 0.15
CA ASN A 145 18.33 21.65 0.89
C ASN A 145 19.67 21.75 1.66
N GLY A 146 20.68 20.98 1.23
CA GLY A 146 22.02 20.93 1.79
C GLY A 146 22.50 19.50 2.10
N PRO A 147 23.75 19.33 2.57
CA PRO A 147 24.27 18.01 2.94
C PRO A 147 23.38 17.35 4.00
N GLY A 148 22.83 16.18 3.66
CA GLY A 148 21.96 15.38 4.51
C GLY A 148 20.59 16.01 4.86
N ARG A 149 20.16 17.05 4.15
CA ARG A 149 18.89 17.75 4.40
C ARG A 149 17.99 17.66 3.18
N TYR A 150 17.22 16.59 3.11
CA TYR A 150 16.38 16.30 1.95
C TYR A 150 14.92 16.46 2.37
N ASP A 151 14.09 16.95 1.46
CA ASP A 151 12.68 17.19 1.73
C ASP A 151 11.83 16.74 0.54
N ILE A 152 10.65 16.20 0.82
CA ILE A 152 9.62 15.99 -0.18
C ILE A 152 8.48 16.92 0.18
N LYS A 153 8.39 18.04 -0.54
CA LYS A 153 7.44 19.12 -0.25
C LYS A 153 6.24 19.09 -1.17
N ASN A 154 5.17 19.75 -0.75
CA ASN A 154 3.96 19.96 -1.53
C ASN A 154 3.39 18.66 -2.09
N VAL A 155 2.97 17.77 -1.19
CA VAL A 155 2.34 16.49 -1.50
C VAL A 155 0.97 16.37 -0.83
N ILE A 156 0.23 15.35 -1.25
CA ILE A 156 -0.92 14.79 -0.53
C ILE A 156 -0.51 13.38 -0.07
N GLY A 157 -0.74 13.08 1.20
CA GLY A 157 -0.48 11.76 1.78
C GLY A 157 -1.64 10.79 1.56
N ALA A 158 -1.61 9.64 2.22
CA ALA A 158 -2.77 8.73 2.25
C ALA A 158 -3.98 9.40 2.93
N ASN A 159 -3.73 10.28 3.89
CA ASN A 159 -4.73 11.16 4.46
C ASN A 159 -5.03 12.35 3.52
N GLU A 160 -6.00 12.16 2.63
CA GLU A 160 -6.42 13.19 1.65
C GLU A 160 -7.13 14.42 2.27
N TYR A 161 -7.38 14.47 3.58
CA TYR A 161 -7.88 15.70 4.22
C TYR A 161 -6.81 16.79 4.35
N GLN A 162 -5.54 16.45 4.12
CA GLN A 162 -4.41 17.35 4.22
C GLN A 162 -3.76 17.50 2.83
N GLU A 163 -3.83 18.72 2.29
CA GLU A 163 -3.25 19.06 1.00
C GLU A 163 -2.11 20.07 1.15
N ASN A 164 -1.18 20.07 0.19
CA ASN A 164 -0.02 20.96 0.17
C ASN A 164 0.86 20.83 1.42
N ILE A 165 1.04 19.59 1.89
CA ILE A 165 1.85 19.28 3.08
C ILE A 165 3.27 18.89 2.70
N ASP A 166 4.19 19.12 3.63
CA ASP A 166 5.61 18.78 3.48
C ASP A 166 5.99 17.59 4.35
N ASN A 167 6.88 16.74 3.82
CA ASN A 167 7.46 15.60 4.52
C ASN A 167 6.39 14.68 5.15
N ASN A 168 5.36 14.35 4.36
CA ASN A 168 4.36 13.36 4.77
C ASN A 168 5.05 12.03 5.09
N ALA A 169 4.75 11.46 6.26
CA ALA A 169 5.41 10.28 6.78
C ALA A 169 5.25 9.09 5.84
N PHE A 170 4.04 8.83 5.33
CA PHE A 170 3.80 7.70 4.44
C PHE A 170 4.49 7.87 3.09
N THR A 171 4.38 9.03 2.47
CA THR A 171 5.05 9.37 1.20
C THR A 171 6.56 9.21 1.33
N ASN A 172 7.15 9.80 2.38
CA ASN A 172 8.58 9.70 2.66
C ASN A 172 8.99 8.24 2.94
N GLY A 173 8.19 7.50 3.72
CA GLY A 173 8.42 6.10 4.02
C GLY A 173 8.40 5.23 2.77
N MET A 174 7.41 5.40 1.90
CA MET A 174 7.30 4.61 0.67
C MET A 174 8.42 4.96 -0.32
N ALA A 175 8.78 6.24 -0.46
CA ALA A 175 9.93 6.67 -1.27
C ALA A 175 11.24 6.02 -0.78
N ARG A 176 11.50 6.07 0.54
CA ARG A 176 12.66 5.41 1.17
C ARG A 176 12.68 3.90 0.93
N THR A 177 11.52 3.27 0.94
CA THR A 177 11.37 1.82 0.75
C THR A 177 11.67 1.44 -0.69
N VAL A 178 11.03 2.11 -1.66
CA VAL A 178 11.15 1.74 -3.07
C VAL A 178 12.52 2.04 -3.66
N LEU A 179 13.20 3.10 -3.21
CA LEU A 179 14.60 3.38 -3.57
C LEU A 179 15.53 2.22 -3.16
N ARG A 180 15.33 1.68 -1.96
CA ARG A 180 16.10 0.50 -1.50
C ARG A 180 15.70 -0.76 -2.26
N TYR A 181 14.43 -0.95 -2.58
CA TYR A 181 13.98 -2.09 -3.39
C TYR A 181 14.55 -2.06 -4.81
N ALA A 182 14.65 -0.89 -5.46
CA ALA A 182 15.30 -0.76 -6.76
C ALA A 182 16.79 -1.13 -6.69
N ALA A 183 17.49 -0.71 -5.63
CA ALA A 183 18.88 -1.10 -5.40
C ALA A 183 19.03 -2.62 -5.16
N GLN A 184 18.14 -3.22 -4.36
CA GLN A 184 18.11 -4.67 -4.14
C GLN A 184 17.83 -5.45 -5.42
N ALA A 185 16.85 -5.01 -6.22
CA ALA A 185 16.53 -5.63 -7.50
C ALA A 185 17.70 -5.56 -8.49
N ALA A 186 18.42 -4.44 -8.55
CA ALA A 186 19.64 -4.34 -9.36
C ALA A 186 20.67 -5.39 -8.93
N ARG A 187 20.98 -5.48 -7.62
CA ARG A 187 21.94 -6.44 -7.08
C ARG A 187 21.53 -7.90 -7.36
N GLU A 188 20.24 -8.22 -7.22
CA GLU A 188 19.69 -9.55 -7.52
C GLU A 188 19.84 -9.94 -9.01
N LEU A 189 19.77 -8.96 -9.89
CA LEU A 189 20.02 -9.12 -11.31
C LEU A 189 21.51 -9.12 -11.69
N GLY A 190 22.42 -8.88 -10.74
CA GLY A 190 23.86 -8.76 -10.97
C GLY A 190 24.24 -7.44 -11.65
N LEU A 191 23.41 -6.41 -11.48
CA LEU A 191 23.63 -5.05 -11.96
C LEU A 191 24.13 -4.17 -10.80
N GLU A 192 24.88 -3.12 -11.14
CA GLU A 192 25.27 -2.10 -10.17
C GLU A 192 24.11 -1.13 -9.94
N PRO A 193 23.62 -0.93 -8.71
CA PRO A 193 22.58 0.05 -8.41
C PRO A 193 23.11 1.48 -8.57
N ASP A 194 22.22 2.43 -8.88
CA ASP A 194 22.58 3.85 -8.80
C ASP A 194 22.86 4.22 -7.33
N PRO A 195 24.08 4.67 -6.98
CA PRO A 195 24.41 5.00 -5.60
C PRO A 195 23.57 6.15 -5.03
N ASP A 196 23.00 7.01 -5.89
CA ASP A 196 22.15 8.11 -5.46
C ASP A 196 20.84 7.60 -4.84
N TRP A 197 20.34 6.42 -5.21
CA TRP A 197 19.09 5.89 -4.66
C TRP A 197 19.18 5.63 -3.15
N GLU A 198 20.23 4.92 -2.70
CA GLU A 198 20.46 4.65 -1.28
C GLU A 198 20.78 5.95 -0.53
N GLN A 199 21.56 6.85 -1.14
CA GLN A 199 21.85 8.17 -0.57
C GLN A 199 20.57 8.99 -0.34
N VAL A 200 19.65 9.04 -1.30
CA VAL A 200 18.36 9.73 -1.14
C VAL A 200 17.53 9.07 -0.05
N ALA A 201 17.44 7.73 -0.06
CA ALA A 201 16.65 6.97 0.92
C ALA A 201 17.13 7.14 2.37
N ASP A 202 18.41 7.44 2.57
CA ASP A 202 19.00 7.67 3.89
C ASP A 202 18.75 9.10 4.41
N ASN A 203 18.51 10.06 3.52
CA ASN A 203 18.41 11.48 3.87
C ASN A 203 16.97 12.04 3.87
N ILE A 204 15.99 11.31 3.34
CA ILE A 204 14.57 11.66 3.47
C ILE A 204 14.12 11.49 4.94
N PRO A 205 13.53 12.52 5.57
CA PRO A 205 13.17 12.49 6.99
C PRO A 205 11.88 11.71 7.25
N ILE A 206 11.79 11.09 8.43
CA ILE A 206 10.53 10.69 9.07
C ILE A 206 10.44 11.49 10.36
N LEU A 207 9.45 12.39 10.45
CA LEU A 207 9.35 13.35 11.54
C LEU A 207 8.68 12.71 12.76
N GLN A 208 8.99 13.23 13.95
CA GLN A 208 8.41 12.78 15.22
C GLN A 208 8.03 13.97 16.09
N PHE A 209 7.00 13.78 16.91
CA PHE A 209 6.71 14.66 18.05
C PHE A 209 7.74 14.44 19.17
N ALA A 210 7.75 15.35 20.16
CA ALA A 210 8.70 15.30 21.28
C ALA A 210 8.58 14.02 22.15
N ASP A 211 7.42 13.38 22.15
CA ASP A 211 7.15 12.12 22.87
C ASP A 211 7.55 10.86 22.07
N GLY A 212 8.08 11.05 20.85
CA GLY A 212 8.48 9.98 19.94
C GLY A 212 7.34 9.39 19.10
N THR A 213 6.14 9.97 19.13
CA THR A 213 5.06 9.63 18.19
C THR A 213 5.48 10.08 16.78
N THR A 214 5.32 9.22 15.78
CA THR A 214 5.61 9.59 14.39
C THR A 214 4.65 10.70 13.96
N ARG A 215 5.17 11.79 13.40
CA ARG A 215 4.38 12.96 12.99
C ARG A 215 4.00 12.83 11.52
N GLU A 216 2.70 12.92 11.21
CA GLU A 216 2.15 12.67 9.88
C GLU A 216 2.77 13.56 8.79
N ASN A 217 3.03 14.83 9.09
CA ASN A 217 3.71 15.75 8.18
C ASN A 217 4.33 16.93 8.96
N ALA A 218 5.06 17.80 8.29
CA ALA A 218 5.80 18.90 8.93
C ALA A 218 4.94 19.94 9.66
N THR A 219 3.66 20.06 9.31
CA THR A 219 2.71 21.02 9.89
C THR A 219 1.62 20.35 10.73
N TYR A 220 1.59 19.03 10.82
CA TYR A 220 0.55 18.28 11.54
C TYR A 220 0.54 18.58 13.04
N GLU A 221 -0.61 18.93 13.58
CA GLU A 221 -0.82 19.28 15.00
C GLU A 221 -1.81 18.34 15.72
N GLY A 222 -2.28 17.29 15.03
CA GLY A 222 -3.13 16.26 15.61
C GLY A 222 -4.57 16.30 15.11
N GLU A 223 -4.75 16.77 13.88
CA GLU A 223 -6.01 16.83 13.14
C GLU A 223 -6.61 15.44 12.92
N THR A 224 -7.92 15.39 12.65
CA THR A 224 -8.61 14.18 12.21
C THR A 224 -8.06 13.72 10.86
N ILE A 225 -7.85 12.41 10.73
CA ILE A 225 -7.34 11.78 9.51
C ILE A 225 -8.47 11.03 8.80
N LYS A 226 -8.49 11.08 7.46
CA LYS A 226 -9.46 10.38 6.62
C LYS A 226 -9.33 8.85 6.73
N GLN A 227 -8.09 8.38 6.73
CA GLN A 227 -7.71 6.96 6.69
C GLN A 227 -6.28 6.78 7.22
N ALA A 228 -5.82 5.53 7.35
CA ALA A 228 -4.47 5.24 7.82
C ALA A 228 -3.40 5.88 6.92
N ASP A 229 -2.46 6.61 7.54
CA ASP A 229 -1.29 7.21 6.90
C ASP A 229 -0.02 6.79 7.65
N VAL A 230 0.21 7.30 8.87
CA VAL A 230 1.38 6.94 9.68
C VAL A 230 1.46 5.46 10.02
N ASN A 231 0.32 4.82 10.32
CA ASN A 231 0.31 3.39 10.65
C ASN A 231 0.77 2.52 9.47
N LEU A 232 0.75 3.04 8.23
CA LEU A 232 1.28 2.35 7.06
C LEU A 232 2.80 2.13 7.13
N LEU A 233 3.53 2.97 7.87
CA LEU A 233 4.97 2.79 8.07
C LEU A 233 5.29 1.56 8.92
N ALA A 234 4.40 1.18 9.84
CA ALA A 234 4.54 -0.04 10.63
C ALA A 234 4.07 -1.27 9.84
N TYR A 235 2.96 -1.15 9.12
CA TYR A 235 2.48 -2.17 8.19
C TYR A 235 1.76 -1.49 7.01
N PRO A 236 2.18 -1.72 5.76
CA PRO A 236 2.99 -2.85 5.32
C PRO A 236 4.50 -2.55 5.08
N LEU A 237 5.01 -1.39 5.51
CA LEU A 237 6.40 -0.98 5.16
C LEU A 237 7.49 -1.49 6.10
N ASP A 238 7.14 -1.91 7.33
CA ASP A 238 8.09 -2.35 8.36
C ASP A 238 9.18 -1.33 8.72
N LEU A 239 8.94 -0.04 8.45
CA LEU A 239 9.86 1.07 8.78
C LEU A 239 9.77 1.50 10.24
N ILE A 240 8.57 1.45 10.81
CA ILE A 240 8.36 1.63 12.26
C ILE A 240 8.24 0.25 12.87
N SER A 241 9.27 -0.14 13.62
CA SER A 241 9.37 -1.45 14.24
C SER A 241 9.43 -1.34 15.77
N GLY A 242 9.11 -2.44 16.44
CA GLY A 242 9.11 -2.53 17.89
C GLY A 242 7.77 -2.13 18.53
N GLU A 243 7.36 -2.93 19.52
CA GLU A 243 6.05 -2.82 20.17
C GLU A 243 5.75 -1.41 20.70
N VAL A 244 6.73 -0.77 21.35
CA VAL A 244 6.54 0.55 21.98
C VAL A 244 6.24 1.64 20.95
N ALA A 245 6.94 1.64 19.80
CA ALA A 245 6.72 2.63 18.75
C ALA A 245 5.40 2.40 18.02
N ILE A 246 5.13 1.14 17.64
CA ILE A 246 3.88 0.75 16.97
C ILE A 246 2.68 1.09 17.84
N ARG A 247 2.71 0.73 19.14
CA ARG A 247 1.63 1.00 20.09
C ARG A 247 1.36 2.50 20.22
N ARG A 248 2.41 3.32 20.33
CA ARG A 248 2.28 4.77 20.44
C ARG A 248 1.56 5.37 19.23
N ASP A 249 1.99 4.99 18.03
CA ASP A 249 1.36 5.48 16.79
C ASP A 249 -0.08 4.94 16.64
N LEU A 250 -0.35 3.70 17.04
CA LEU A 250 -1.72 3.14 17.04
C LEU A 250 -2.66 3.90 17.97
N GLU A 251 -2.23 4.17 19.20
CA GLU A 251 -3.05 4.87 20.19
C GLU A 251 -3.29 6.33 19.76
N TYR A 252 -2.27 6.99 19.22
CA TYR A 252 -2.38 8.38 18.77
C TYR A 252 -3.30 8.54 17.56
N TYR A 253 -3.09 7.77 16.49
CA TYR A 253 -3.83 7.92 15.24
C TYR A 253 -5.17 7.19 15.25
N GLY A 254 -5.30 6.10 16.00
CA GLY A 254 -6.58 5.40 16.17
C GLY A 254 -7.67 6.29 16.75
N ALA A 255 -7.33 7.20 17.66
CA ALA A 255 -8.25 8.18 18.23
C ALA A 255 -8.62 9.33 17.28
N ARG A 256 -7.90 9.49 16.16
CA ARG A 256 -8.05 10.59 15.19
C ARG A 256 -8.62 10.15 13.86
N MET A 257 -8.86 8.86 13.66
CA MET A 257 -9.49 8.32 12.46
C MET A 257 -10.93 8.82 12.33
N ASP A 258 -11.31 9.39 11.18
CA ASP A 258 -12.71 9.76 10.91
C ASP A 258 -13.56 8.48 10.90
N PRO A 259 -14.57 8.32 11.77
CA PRO A 259 -15.44 7.15 11.78
C PRO A 259 -16.29 7.01 10.51
N ARG A 260 -16.38 8.05 9.68
CA ARG A 260 -17.05 8.05 8.38
C ARG A 260 -16.07 7.88 7.21
N GLY A 261 -14.79 7.69 7.50
CA GLY A 261 -13.76 7.37 6.51
C GLY A 261 -14.05 6.05 5.76
N PRO A 262 -13.27 5.76 4.73
CA PRO A 262 -13.50 4.61 3.87
C PRO A 262 -13.18 3.26 4.57
N ALA A 263 -13.77 2.18 4.05
CA ALA A 263 -13.83 0.83 4.64
C ALA A 263 -12.49 0.05 4.78
N MET A 264 -11.35 0.72 4.74
CA MET A 264 -10.03 0.13 4.92
C MET A 264 -9.23 0.80 6.05
N GLY A 265 -9.67 1.96 6.54
CA GLY A 265 -8.91 2.73 7.54
C GLY A 265 -8.60 1.92 8.81
N PHE A 266 -9.57 1.15 9.32
CA PHE A 266 -9.40 0.34 10.53
C PHE A 266 -8.70 -1.00 10.30
N SER A 267 -8.56 -1.48 9.06
CA SER A 267 -8.01 -2.82 8.82
C SER A 267 -6.50 -2.90 9.05
N VAL A 268 -5.75 -1.82 8.79
CA VAL A 268 -4.33 -1.72 9.15
C VAL A 268 -4.15 -1.73 10.66
N LEU A 269 -4.99 -1.00 11.39
CA LEU A 269 -4.95 -0.93 12.85
C LEU A 269 -5.23 -2.33 13.43
N ALA A 270 -6.26 -3.02 12.91
CA ALA A 270 -6.55 -4.40 13.27
C ALA A 270 -5.36 -5.34 13.01
N THR A 271 -4.72 -5.20 11.85
CA THR A 271 -3.52 -5.98 11.48
C THR A 271 -2.39 -5.77 12.48
N LEU A 272 -2.10 -4.52 12.83
CA LEU A 272 -1.03 -4.17 13.75
C LEU A 272 -1.30 -4.66 15.18
N TYR A 273 -2.51 -4.48 15.71
CA TYR A 273 -2.87 -5.04 17.04
C TYR A 273 -2.80 -6.58 17.05
N ALA A 274 -3.14 -7.25 15.94
CA ALA A 274 -2.98 -8.70 15.84
C ALA A 274 -1.48 -9.10 15.90
N ARG A 275 -0.61 -8.33 15.22
CA ARG A 275 0.86 -8.50 15.27
C ARG A 275 1.45 -8.17 16.65
N LEU A 276 0.83 -7.28 17.43
CA LEU A 276 1.14 -7.04 18.84
C LEU A 276 0.62 -8.13 19.78
N GLN A 277 0.01 -9.20 19.25
CA GLN A 277 -0.61 -10.28 20.03
C GLN A 277 -1.74 -9.81 20.96
N GLU A 278 -2.49 -8.78 20.54
CA GLU A 278 -3.70 -8.28 21.22
C GLU A 278 -4.96 -8.63 20.41
N PRO A 279 -5.35 -9.91 20.42
CA PRO A 279 -6.34 -10.41 19.47
C PRO A 279 -7.73 -9.82 19.67
N GLU A 280 -8.11 -9.47 20.91
CA GLU A 280 -9.43 -8.89 21.19
C GLU A 280 -9.56 -7.48 20.63
N LYS A 281 -8.52 -6.64 20.83
CA LYS A 281 -8.52 -5.29 20.26
C LYS A 281 -8.44 -5.33 18.75
N ALA A 282 -7.62 -6.24 18.21
CA ALA A 282 -7.56 -6.49 16.78
C ALA A 282 -8.92 -6.92 16.21
N TYR A 283 -9.67 -7.76 16.92
CA TYR A 283 -10.96 -8.26 16.48
C TYR A 283 -12.06 -7.18 16.52
N GLU A 284 -12.05 -6.32 17.54
CA GLU A 284 -12.92 -5.13 17.59
C GLU A 284 -12.71 -4.25 16.35
N LEU A 285 -11.46 -3.90 16.05
CA LEU A 285 -11.10 -3.06 14.90
C LEU A 285 -11.36 -3.77 13.57
N PHE A 286 -11.15 -5.08 13.51
CA PHE A 286 -11.49 -5.89 12.35
C PHE A 286 -13.00 -5.82 12.05
N LEU A 287 -13.86 -5.97 13.05
CA LEU A 287 -15.30 -5.81 12.85
C LEU A 287 -15.64 -4.38 12.42
N GLN A 288 -15.01 -3.37 13.01
CA GLN A 288 -15.20 -1.96 12.64
C GLN A 288 -14.77 -1.68 11.20
N SER A 289 -13.81 -2.41 10.64
CA SER A 289 -13.31 -2.16 9.28
C SER A 289 -14.29 -2.55 8.18
N TYR A 290 -15.31 -3.36 8.44
CA TYR A 290 -16.23 -3.80 7.38
C TYR A 290 -17.71 -3.85 7.78
N ARG A 291 -18.04 -4.12 9.05
CA ARG A 291 -19.44 -4.26 9.50
C ARG A 291 -20.31 -3.02 9.22
N PRO A 292 -19.84 -1.78 9.50
CA PRO A 292 -20.64 -0.59 9.21
C PRO A 292 -20.89 -0.37 7.71
N ASN A 293 -20.13 -1.05 6.87
CA ASN A 293 -20.17 -0.96 5.42
C ASN A 293 -20.98 -2.09 4.79
N GLU A 294 -21.45 -3.08 5.55
CA GLU A 294 -22.26 -4.18 5.01
C GLU A 294 -23.64 -3.69 4.53
N VAL A 295 -23.94 -3.94 3.26
CA VAL A 295 -25.22 -3.58 2.64
C VAL A 295 -26.07 -4.85 2.44
N PRO A 296 -27.32 -4.90 2.98
CA PRO A 296 -28.22 -6.03 2.78
C PRO A 296 -28.73 -6.12 1.33
N PRO A 297 -29.17 -7.31 0.88
CA PRO A 297 -29.27 -8.57 1.62
C PRO A 297 -27.99 -9.42 1.57
N PHE A 298 -27.02 -9.05 0.75
CA PHE A 298 -25.87 -9.91 0.43
C PHE A 298 -24.60 -9.60 1.26
N GLY A 299 -24.61 -8.55 2.08
CA GLY A 299 -23.44 -8.13 2.85
C GLY A 299 -22.31 -7.63 1.95
N VAL A 300 -22.65 -7.00 0.83
CA VAL A 300 -21.66 -6.32 -0.02
C VAL A 300 -21.09 -5.13 0.75
N LEU A 301 -19.83 -4.77 0.51
CA LEU A 301 -19.19 -3.68 1.24
C LEU A 301 -19.39 -2.36 0.51
N ALA A 302 -20.05 -1.41 1.14
CA ALA A 302 -20.04 0.00 0.76
C ALA A 302 -18.68 0.64 1.05
N GLU A 303 -18.41 1.79 0.43
CA GLU A 303 -17.15 2.51 0.64
C GLU A 303 -17.11 3.17 2.02
N THR A 304 -18.19 3.85 2.40
CA THR A 304 -18.34 4.50 3.69
C THR A 304 -19.39 3.79 4.54
N ALA A 305 -19.31 3.97 5.85
CA ALA A 305 -20.32 3.44 6.77
C ALA A 305 -21.74 3.93 6.38
N ASN A 306 -22.71 3.01 6.37
CA ASN A 306 -24.09 3.25 5.91
C ASN A 306 -24.23 3.69 4.44
N GLY A 307 -23.18 3.54 3.63
CA GLY A 307 -23.24 3.78 2.19
C GLY A 307 -24.12 2.77 1.46
N THR A 308 -24.50 3.10 0.24
CA THR A 308 -25.37 2.27 -0.63
C THR A 308 -24.73 1.97 -1.99
N ASN A 309 -23.44 2.28 -2.15
CA ASN A 309 -22.69 1.97 -3.37
C ASN A 309 -22.53 0.44 -3.56
N PRO A 310 -22.30 -0.04 -4.80
CA PRO A 310 -22.44 -1.46 -5.10
C PRO A 310 -21.47 -2.38 -4.34
N TYR A 311 -20.17 -2.36 -4.68
CA TYR A 311 -19.16 -3.14 -3.96
C TYR A 311 -17.80 -2.44 -3.99
N PHE A 312 -17.29 -2.11 -2.81
CA PHE A 312 -15.99 -1.49 -2.59
C PHE A 312 -14.92 -2.56 -2.36
N ALA A 313 -14.19 -2.89 -3.43
CA ALA A 313 -13.15 -3.90 -3.45
C ALA A 313 -11.94 -3.52 -2.58
N THR A 314 -11.62 -2.23 -2.47
CA THR A 314 -10.53 -1.76 -1.60
C THR A 314 -10.77 -2.13 -0.13
N GLY A 315 -11.98 -1.89 0.38
CA GLY A 315 -12.38 -2.29 1.73
C GLY A 315 -12.27 -3.79 1.95
N ALA A 316 -12.70 -4.60 0.97
CA ALA A 316 -12.54 -6.05 1.01
C ALA A 316 -11.06 -6.48 1.04
N GLY A 317 -10.20 -5.79 0.29
CA GLY A 317 -8.75 -5.97 0.32
C GLY A 317 -8.18 -5.73 1.71
N GLY A 318 -8.50 -4.58 2.32
CA GLY A 318 -8.10 -4.26 3.69
C GLY A 318 -8.57 -5.29 4.72
N MET A 319 -9.85 -5.67 4.67
CA MET A 319 -10.42 -6.72 5.54
C MET A 319 -9.66 -8.05 5.40
N LEU A 320 -9.34 -8.48 4.18
CA LEU A 320 -8.57 -9.71 3.94
C LEU A 320 -7.14 -9.60 4.47
N GLN A 321 -6.53 -8.42 4.40
CA GLN A 321 -5.20 -8.22 4.97
C GLN A 321 -5.18 -8.42 6.49
N ALA A 322 -6.18 -7.93 7.21
CA ALA A 322 -6.30 -8.17 8.65
C ALA A 322 -6.39 -9.67 9.01
N VAL A 323 -7.06 -10.46 8.18
CA VAL A 323 -7.12 -11.93 8.35
C VAL A 323 -5.79 -12.59 8.03
N ILE A 324 -5.19 -12.26 6.89
CA ILE A 324 -4.01 -12.97 6.34
C ILE A 324 -2.71 -12.52 7.01
N PHE A 325 -2.47 -11.21 7.11
CA PHE A 325 -1.22 -10.65 7.61
C PHE A 325 -1.30 -10.23 9.08
N GLY A 326 -2.51 -10.15 9.64
CA GLY A 326 -2.77 -9.94 11.06
C GLY A 326 -2.98 -11.26 11.80
N PHE A 327 -4.20 -11.80 11.78
CA PHE A 327 -4.55 -12.97 12.61
C PHE A 327 -3.82 -14.27 12.23
N ALA A 328 -3.61 -14.54 10.94
CA ALA A 328 -2.78 -15.69 10.54
C ALA A 328 -1.29 -15.41 10.77
N GLY A 329 -0.89 -14.14 10.76
CA GLY A 329 0.46 -13.67 10.96
C GLY A 329 1.37 -13.93 9.76
N LEU A 330 0.85 -13.99 8.54
CA LEU A 330 1.72 -14.11 7.37
C LEU A 330 2.51 -12.81 7.16
N GLU A 331 3.71 -12.96 6.60
CA GLU A 331 4.57 -11.85 6.21
C GLU A 331 5.38 -12.22 4.97
N VAL A 332 5.52 -11.26 4.06
CA VAL A 332 6.35 -11.41 2.84
C VAL A 332 7.72 -10.79 3.10
N THR A 333 8.75 -11.63 3.06
CA THR A 333 10.16 -11.26 3.31
C THR A 333 11.05 -11.65 2.13
N ASP A 334 12.34 -11.27 2.17
CA ASP A 334 13.33 -11.74 1.19
C ASP A 334 13.56 -13.26 1.24
N GLN A 335 13.16 -13.93 2.32
CA GLN A 335 13.19 -15.39 2.45
C GLN A 335 11.88 -16.05 1.98
N GLY A 336 10.96 -15.27 1.40
CA GLY A 336 9.63 -15.68 1.01
C GLY A 336 8.58 -15.43 2.10
N ILE A 337 7.48 -16.19 2.04
CA ILE A 337 6.35 -16.05 2.98
C ILE A 337 6.68 -16.79 4.28
N VAL A 338 6.72 -16.05 5.39
CA VAL A 338 6.90 -16.59 6.74
C VAL A 338 5.63 -16.40 7.57
N GLN A 339 5.57 -17.08 8.71
CA GLN A 339 4.48 -16.96 9.67
C GLN A 339 5.01 -16.46 11.02
N LEU A 340 4.67 -15.22 11.35
CA LEU A 340 4.99 -14.56 12.62
C LEU A 340 4.14 -15.10 13.78
N PRO A 341 4.56 -14.91 15.04
CA PRO A 341 3.70 -15.13 16.20
C PRO A 341 2.45 -14.25 16.15
N ALA A 342 1.28 -14.85 16.34
CA ALA A 342 -0.01 -14.17 16.44
C ALA A 342 -0.95 -15.00 17.33
N ARG A 343 -1.94 -14.36 17.94
CA ARG A 343 -3.00 -15.01 18.73
C ARG A 343 -4.34 -14.85 18.03
N LEU A 344 -5.24 -15.82 18.22
CA LEU A 344 -6.62 -15.73 17.72
C LEU A 344 -7.53 -15.10 18.78
N PRO A 345 -8.58 -14.36 18.36
CA PRO A 345 -9.56 -13.82 19.29
C PRO A 345 -10.41 -14.91 19.92
N ALA A 346 -10.99 -14.61 21.07
CA ALA A 346 -11.90 -15.49 21.77
C ALA A 346 -13.04 -15.94 20.84
N GLY A 347 -13.23 -17.26 20.74
CA GLY A 347 -14.22 -17.89 19.88
C GLY A 347 -13.67 -18.43 18.55
N TRP A 348 -12.47 -18.04 18.13
CA TRP A 348 -11.81 -18.63 16.95
C TRP A 348 -10.94 -19.82 17.37
N LYS A 349 -11.41 -21.05 17.09
CA LYS A 349 -10.67 -22.28 17.43
C LYS A 349 -9.40 -22.50 16.58
N SER A 350 -9.47 -22.10 15.32
CA SER A 350 -8.36 -22.20 14.38
C SER A 350 -8.59 -21.35 13.14
N LEU A 351 -7.50 -20.90 12.54
CA LEU A 351 -7.46 -20.26 11.22
C LEU A 351 -6.51 -21.04 10.32
N ARG A 352 -6.95 -21.43 9.13
CA ARG A 352 -6.12 -22.13 8.14
C ARG A 352 -6.17 -21.41 6.81
N LEU A 353 -5.00 -21.12 6.26
CA LEU A 353 -4.80 -20.63 4.90
C LEU A 353 -4.17 -21.76 4.08
N THR A 354 -4.64 -21.95 2.85
CA THR A 354 -4.17 -23.01 1.94
C THR A 354 -3.92 -22.43 0.56
N GLY A 355 -2.99 -23.01 -0.20
CA GLY A 355 -2.66 -22.52 -1.53
C GLY A 355 -1.87 -21.21 -1.49
N VAL A 356 -1.06 -21.00 -0.45
CA VAL A 356 -0.32 -19.76 -0.24
C VAL A 356 1.00 -19.75 -1.00
N GLY A 357 1.21 -18.70 -1.80
CA GLY A 357 2.38 -18.48 -2.65
C GLY A 357 2.53 -19.52 -3.77
N SER A 358 3.62 -19.42 -4.54
CA SER A 358 3.87 -20.31 -5.69
C SER A 358 4.08 -21.79 -5.31
N LYS A 359 4.31 -22.08 -4.02
CA LYS A 359 4.47 -23.44 -3.49
C LYS A 359 3.17 -24.05 -2.95
N GLU A 360 2.05 -23.33 -3.08
CA GLU A 360 0.73 -23.73 -2.58
C GLU A 360 0.73 -24.17 -1.10
N ALA A 361 1.54 -23.50 -0.28
CA ALA A 361 1.76 -23.87 1.11
C ALA A 361 0.48 -23.73 1.95
N SER A 362 0.41 -24.48 3.06
CA SER A 362 -0.67 -24.37 4.04
C SER A 362 -0.14 -23.87 5.38
N PHE A 363 -0.80 -22.86 5.91
CA PHE A 363 -0.49 -22.25 7.20
C PHE A 363 -1.66 -22.43 8.15
N GLN A 364 -1.39 -22.77 9.41
CA GLN A 364 -2.43 -22.98 10.40
C GLN A 364 -2.08 -22.31 11.72
N ARG A 365 -3.04 -21.55 12.25
CA ARG A 365 -3.07 -21.08 13.62
C ARG A 365 -4.13 -21.87 14.39
N LYS A 366 -3.79 -22.27 15.61
CA LYS A 366 -4.73 -22.82 16.60
C LYS A 366 -4.69 -21.93 17.83
N GLU A 367 -5.78 -21.95 18.59
CA GLU A 367 -5.91 -21.29 19.90
C GLU A 367 -4.73 -21.61 20.84
#